data_AF-A0A521G198-F1
#
_entry.id   AF-A0A521G198-F1
#
_cell.length_a   1.000
_cell.length_b   1.000
_cell.length_c   1.000
_cell.angle_alpha   90.00
_cell.angle_beta   90.00
_cell.angle_gamma   90.00
#
_symmetry.space_group_name_H-M   'P 1'
#
loop_
_entity.id
_entity.type
_entity.pdbx_description
1 polymer ?
#
loop_
_entity_poly.entity_id
_entity_poly.type
_entity_poly.pdbx_seq_one_letter_code
_entity_poly.pdbx_strand_id
1 'polypeptide(L)' 'MSENGRAGEVVHVNGEGTYTLSGYAGSAVTHLEITVHDYAALVRMVRTNYVGRLVDVLHVSAGT' A
#
# COMPACT_ATOMS: atom_id res chain seq x y z
N MET A 1 -8.12 -0.83 0.88
CA MET A 1 -8.92 -0.34 2.05
C MET A 1 -10.14 -1.25 2.20
N SER A 2 -10.64 -1.62 3.38
CA SER A 2 -11.02 -0.72 4.48
C SER A 2 -11.21 -1.40 5.85
N GLU A 3 -11.52 -0.61 6.88
CA GLU A 3 -12.73 -0.93 7.67
C GLU A 3 -13.82 0.16 7.63
N ASN A 4 -13.54 1.44 7.32
CA ASN A 4 -14.59 2.48 7.15
C ASN A 4 -14.40 3.40 5.91
N GLY A 5 -13.97 2.85 4.77
CA GLY A 5 -13.81 3.59 3.52
C GLY A 5 -14.08 2.70 2.31
N ARG A 6 -14.15 3.28 1.10
CA ARG A 6 -14.31 2.47 -0.12
C ARG A 6 -13.03 1.70 -0.41
N ALA A 7 -13.16 0.42 -0.73
CA ALA A 7 -12.04 -0.35 -1.27
C ALA A 7 -11.64 0.20 -2.65
N GLY A 8 -10.40 0.64 -2.78
CA GLY A 8 -9.80 0.98 -4.07
C GLY A 8 -9.41 -0.25 -4.88
N GLU A 9 -8.91 -0.02 -6.09
CA GLU A 9 -8.36 -1.07 -6.96
C GLU A 9 -7.20 -1.81 -6.27
N VAL A 10 -7.13 -3.13 -6.50
CA VAL A 10 -6.03 -3.94 -6.00
C VAL A 10 -4.83 -3.78 -6.94
N VAL A 11 -3.71 -3.30 -6.40
CA VAL A 11 -2.45 -3.22 -7.13
C VAL A 11 -1.61 -4.46 -6.82
N HIS A 12 -1.27 -5.22 -7.85
CA HIS A 12 -0.42 -6.41 -7.73
C HIS A 12 1.06 -6.02 -7.75
N VAL A 13 1.74 -6.22 -6.63
CA VAL A 13 3.19 -6.04 -6.50
C VAL A 13 3.88 -7.37 -6.80
N ASN A 14 4.72 -7.38 -7.83
CA ASN A 14 5.38 -8.57 -8.37
C ASN A 14 6.92 -8.45 -8.46
N GLY A 15 7.49 -7.35 -7.96
CA GLY A 15 8.92 -7.12 -7.98
C GLY A 15 9.30 -5.78 -7.35
N GLU A 16 10.54 -5.39 -7.57
CA GLU A 16 11.04 -4.05 -7.28
C GLU A 16 10.47 -3.05 -8.30
N GLY A 17 10.30 -1.81 -7.87
CA GLY A 17 9.82 -0.74 -8.73
C GLY A 17 8.78 0.16 -8.08
N THR A 18 8.31 1.13 -8.86
CA THR A 18 7.29 2.08 -8.43
C THR A 18 5.91 1.57 -8.82
N TYR A 19 5.00 1.54 -7.84
CA TYR A 19 3.63 1.12 -7.99
C TYR A 19 2.71 2.28 -7.61
N THR A 20 1.70 2.55 -8.43
CA THR A 20 0.75 3.62 -8.18
C THR A 20 -0.58 3.04 -7.70
N LEU A 21 -1.00 3.47 -6.52
CA LEU A 21 -2.34 3.24 -6.00
C LEU A 21 -3.22 4.44 -6.37
N SER A 22 -4.12 4.22 -7.32
CA SER A 22 -5.09 5.23 -7.73
C SER A 22 -6.01 5.59 -6.56
N GLY A 23 -6.25 6.89 -6.39
CA GLY A 23 -7.36 7.37 -5.57
C GLY A 23 -8.70 6.94 -6.17
N TYR A 24 -9.75 7.02 -5.36
CA TYR A 24 -11.12 6.78 -5.83
C TYR A 24 -11.91 8.09 -5.94
N ALA A 25 -13.01 8.08 -6.69
CA ALA A 25 -13.86 9.26 -6.85
C ALA A 25 -14.38 9.76 -5.48
N GLY A 26 -14.13 11.03 -5.17
CA GLY A 26 -14.44 11.65 -3.87
C GLY A 26 -13.34 11.52 -2.81
N SER A 27 -12.23 10.86 -3.11
CA SER A 27 -11.02 10.85 -2.28
C SER A 27 -10.27 12.19 -2.40
N ALA A 28 -9.78 12.72 -1.28
CA ALA A 28 -8.84 13.84 -1.29
C ALA A 28 -7.47 13.45 -1.87
N VAL A 29 -7.11 12.17 -1.80
CA VAL A 29 -5.89 11.61 -2.40
C VAL A 29 -6.21 11.20 -3.82
N THR A 30 -5.53 11.80 -4.81
CA THR A 30 -5.70 11.46 -6.24
C THR A 30 -4.92 10.21 -6.62
N HIS A 31 -3.73 10.02 -6.05
CA HIS A 31 -2.91 8.81 -6.18
C HIS A 31 -1.86 8.77 -5.06
N LEU A 32 -1.33 7.57 -4.80
CA LEU A 32 -0.19 7.33 -3.94
C LEU A 32 0.84 6.51 -4.71
N GLU A 33 2.07 7.00 -4.81
CA GLU A 33 3.19 6.25 -5.37
C GLU A 33 3.96 5.53 -4.25
N ILE A 34 4.23 4.25 -4.45
CA ILE A 34 5.01 3.42 -3.53
C ILE A 34 6.16 2.81 -4.30
N THR A 35 7.39 3.07 -3.85
CA THR A 35 8.59 2.44 -4.40
C THR A 35 9.00 1.25 -3.56
N VAL A 36 9.07 0.08 -4.19
CA VAL A 36 9.56 -1.16 -3.59
C VAL A 36 11.04 -1.31 -3.97
N HIS A 37 11.92 -1.12 -2.98
CA HIS A 37 13.37 -1.25 -3.16
C HIS A 37 13.91 -2.66 -2.88
N ASP A 38 13.21 -3.46 -2.06
CA ASP A 38 13.57 -4.85 -1.78
C ASP A 38 12.29 -5.69 -1.65
N TYR A 39 11.89 -6.29 -2.77
CA TYR A 39 10.68 -7.11 -2.83
C TYR A 39 10.82 -8.39 -2.00
N ALA A 40 12.01 -8.98 -1.92
CA ALA A 40 12.23 -10.21 -1.16
C ALA A 40 12.07 -9.97 0.35
N ALA A 41 12.61 -8.86 0.86
CA ALA A 41 12.40 -8.44 2.25
C ALA A 41 10.92 -8.14 2.53
N LEU A 42 10.23 -7.46 1.61
CA LEU A 42 8.79 -7.20 1.73
C LEU A 42 7.98 -8.51 1.82
N VAL A 43 8.23 -9.48 0.93
CA VAL A 43 7.56 -10.79 0.96
C VAL A 43 7.84 -11.53 2.27
N ARG A 44 9.09 -11.53 2.75
CA ARG A 44 9.46 -12.13 4.04
C ARG A 44 8.75 -11.46 5.21
N MET A 45 8.70 -10.13 5.23
CA MET A 45 8.01 -9.36 6.25
C MET A 45 6.53 -9.76 6.32
N VAL A 46 5.83 -9.76 5.19
CA VAL A 46 4.40 -10.09 5.10
C VAL A 46 4.12 -11.54 5.48
N ARG A 47 4.94 -12.50 5.06
CA ARG A 47 4.67 -13.93 5.24
C ARG A 47 5.14 -14.50 6.58
N THR A 48 6.21 -13.95 7.15
CA THR A 48 6.89 -14.57 8.29
C THR A 48 6.75 -13.74 9.56
N ASN A 49 6.73 -12.42 9.45
CA ASN A 49 6.83 -11.52 10.60
C ASN A 49 5.54 -10.74 10.88
N TYR A 50 4.52 -10.89 10.04
CA TYR A 50 3.28 -10.15 10.16
C TYR A 50 2.14 -11.04 10.68
N VAL A 51 1.74 -10.82 11.93
CA VAL A 51 0.68 -11.58 12.61
C VAL A 51 -0.68 -10.85 12.57
N GLY A 52 -0.74 -9.65 11.98
CA GLY A 52 -1.94 -8.79 11.87
C GLY A 52 -2.44 -8.56 10.42
N ARG A 53 -3.47 -7.73 10.23
CA ARG A 53 -3.89 -7.27 8.89
C ARG A 53 -2.87 -6.25 8.38
N LEU A 54 -2.42 -6.38 7.12
CA LEU A 54 -1.44 -5.49 6.47
C LEU A 54 -1.81 -3.98 6.46
N VAL A 55 -3.03 -3.62 6.86
CA VAL A 55 -3.49 -2.24 6.95
C VAL A 55 -2.70 -1.40 7.97
N ASP A 56 -1.95 -2.02 8.88
CA ASP A 56 -1.18 -1.34 9.95
C ASP A 56 0.26 -0.96 9.56
N VAL A 57 0.75 -1.33 8.38
CA VAL A 57 2.16 -1.05 7.97
C VAL A 57 2.33 0.37 7.44
N LEU A 58 1.27 0.96 6.87
CA LEU A 58 1.40 2.18 6.08
C LEU A 58 1.00 3.41 6.89
N HIS A 59 1.99 4.06 7.50
CA HIS A 59 1.81 5.39 8.08
C HIS A 59 1.89 6.44 6.96
N VAL A 60 0.75 7.00 6.59
CA VAL A 60 0.65 8.06 5.57
C VAL A 60 0.57 9.40 6.28
N SER A 61 1.58 10.25 6.11
CA SER A 61 1.57 11.66 6.52
C SER A 61 1.48 12.57 5.30
N ALA A 62 0.75 13.68 5.39
CA ALA A 62 0.73 14.69 4.34
C ALA A 62 2.13 15.31 4.19
N GLY A 63 2.64 15.36 2.95
CA GLY A 63 3.79 16.19 2.61
C GLY A 63 3.37 17.66 2.59
N THR A 64 4.07 18.50 3.35
CA THR A 64 3.91 19.96 3.36
C THR A 64 4.50 20.60 2.12
#